data_AF-A0A521SUN3-F1
#
_entry.id   AF-A0A521SUN3-F1
#
_cell.length_a   1.000
_cell.length_b   1.000
_cell.length_c   1.000
_cell.angle_alpha   90.00
_cell.angle_beta   90.00
_cell.angle_gamma   90.00
#
_symmetry.space_group_name_H-M   'P 1'
#
loop_
_entity.id
_entity.type
_entity.pdbx_description
1 polymer ?
#
loop_
_entity_poly.entity_id
_entity_poly.type
_entity_poly.pdbx_seq_one_letter_code
_entity_poly.pdbx_strand_id
1 'polypeptide(L)'
;MKRNQVRVHRLPIPETYVSYSNPVTHPPILVTGAHRSGTTWVGRMLAASGTHAYVSEPLNRWRRPGVMRAAVTHWYTCITTENEGEYLPAFRDTLALRYGLGRELLSLRSPKDAGRMLRDATIFARGRLSGQPALLKDPFASFSTEWFADRLGCKMVLVARHPAAFASSLKRLNWSFDFDDLLAQPLLMRAWLEPHRAALTAAKESKDILVRAGALWNAIYDVFHQLRQRRPDFIVVRHEDLSRNPVAGYLALYQQLGLPFTARAEARILKASSAENPGEVSRENIYNVNLDSQANLKNWQKRITADETAALRAQTAAVAAHFYTDADWDQPTTQPTQTQ
;
A
#
# COMPACT_ATOMS: atom_id res chain seq x y z
N MET A 1 -37.46 -47.18 -25.42
CA MET A 1 -37.13 -45.75 -25.19
C MET A 1 -35.61 -45.60 -25.14
N LYS A 2 -35.05 -44.95 -26.17
CA LYS A 2 -33.60 -44.82 -26.40
C LYS A 2 -33.02 -43.73 -25.48
N ARG A 3 -31.92 -44.02 -24.76
CA ARG A 3 -31.13 -43.05 -24.00
C ARG A 3 -30.26 -42.24 -24.96
N ASN A 4 -30.55 -40.95 -25.10
CA ASN A 4 -29.70 -40.00 -25.79
C ASN A 4 -28.47 -39.66 -24.93
N GLN A 5 -27.29 -40.15 -25.33
CA GLN A 5 -26.01 -39.63 -24.87
C GLN A 5 -25.69 -38.36 -25.68
N VAL A 6 -25.59 -37.23 -24.99
CA VAL A 6 -25.10 -35.97 -25.58
C VAL A 6 -23.57 -36.05 -25.64
N ARG A 7 -23.03 -36.11 -26.85
CA ARG A 7 -21.61 -35.97 -27.17
C ARG A 7 -21.17 -34.54 -26.86
N VAL A 8 -20.32 -34.35 -25.86
CA VAL A 8 -19.63 -33.07 -25.63
C VAL A 8 -18.40 -33.04 -26.53
N HIS A 9 -18.41 -32.19 -27.56
CA HIS A 9 -17.24 -31.90 -28.39
C HIS A 9 -16.16 -31.22 -27.53
N ARG A 10 -15.05 -31.92 -27.26
CA ARG A 10 -13.81 -31.29 -26.80
C ARG A 10 -13.17 -30.57 -27.99
N LEU A 11 -13.02 -29.26 -27.90
CA LEU A 11 -12.14 -28.49 -28.78
C LEU A 11 -10.67 -28.89 -28.46
N PRO A 12 -9.81 -29.08 -29.47
CA PRO A 12 -8.41 -29.40 -29.25
C PRO A 12 -7.67 -28.16 -28.72
N ILE A 13 -6.96 -28.33 -27.61
CA ILE A 13 -6.01 -27.34 -27.08
C ILE A 13 -4.72 -27.50 -27.91
N PRO A 14 -4.19 -26.45 -28.54
CA PRO A 14 -2.93 -26.57 -29.26
C PRO A 14 -1.78 -26.74 -28.26
N GLU A 15 -1.16 -27.91 -28.27
CA GLU A 15 0.19 -28.14 -27.76
C GLU A 15 1.17 -27.35 -28.62
N THR A 16 1.70 -26.24 -28.09
CA THR A 16 3.10 -25.82 -28.29
C THR A 16 3.35 -24.53 -27.50
N TYR A 17 4.01 -24.64 -26.35
CA TYR A 17 4.82 -23.54 -25.81
C TYR A 17 6.08 -24.15 -25.21
N VAL A 18 7.11 -24.30 -26.03
CA VAL A 18 8.49 -24.32 -25.56
C VAL A 18 9.19 -23.14 -26.22
N SER A 19 9.48 -22.13 -25.41
CA SER A 19 10.49 -21.13 -25.73
C SER A 19 11.25 -20.90 -24.43
N TYR A 20 12.50 -21.37 -24.40
CA TYR A 20 13.47 -21.06 -23.37
C TYR A 20 13.77 -19.56 -23.43
N SER A 21 13.02 -18.76 -22.68
CA SER A 21 13.39 -17.38 -22.41
C SER A 21 14.39 -17.37 -21.26
N ASN A 22 15.51 -16.66 -21.42
CA ASN A 22 16.34 -16.17 -20.32
C ASN A 22 15.46 -15.76 -19.12
N PRO A 23 15.88 -15.98 -17.86
CA PRO A 23 15.07 -15.55 -16.73
C PRO A 23 14.82 -14.05 -16.87
N VAL A 24 13.57 -13.68 -17.14
CA VAL A 24 13.14 -12.28 -17.15
C VAL A 24 13.30 -11.80 -15.73
N THR A 25 14.38 -11.08 -15.44
CA THR A 25 14.56 -10.43 -14.16
C THR A 25 13.56 -9.29 -14.08
N HIS A 26 12.46 -9.49 -13.35
CA HIS A 26 11.50 -8.42 -13.11
C HIS A 26 12.19 -7.23 -12.40
N PRO A 27 11.83 -5.98 -12.71
CA PRO A 27 12.35 -4.83 -11.98
C PRO A 27 11.81 -4.83 -10.55
N PRO A 28 12.49 -4.15 -9.60
CA PRO A 28 11.95 -3.98 -8.27
C PRO A 28 10.60 -3.25 -8.31
N ILE A 29 9.76 -3.48 -7.31
CA ILE A 29 8.43 -2.86 -7.19
C ILE A 29 8.39 -2.06 -5.90
N LEU A 30 7.80 -0.86 -5.94
CA LEU A 30 7.43 -0.12 -4.75
C LEU A 30 5.90 0.03 -4.68
N VAL A 31 5.32 -0.51 -3.60
CA VAL A 31 3.92 -0.31 -3.21
C VAL A 31 3.86 0.75 -2.13
N THR A 32 3.31 1.92 -2.46
CA THR A 32 3.22 3.09 -1.57
C THR A 32 1.78 3.63 -1.51
N GLY A 33 1.53 4.58 -0.62
CA GLY A 33 0.21 5.11 -0.28
C GLY A 33 0.21 5.70 1.12
N ALA A 34 -0.89 6.33 1.53
CA ALA A 34 -1.01 6.74 2.92
C ALA A 34 -0.89 5.52 3.86
N HIS A 35 -0.34 5.71 5.07
CA HIS A 35 -0.48 4.69 6.10
C HIS A 35 -1.98 4.37 6.27
N ARG A 36 -2.32 3.12 6.64
CA ARG A 36 -3.73 2.67 6.67
C ARG A 36 -4.48 2.73 5.33
N SER A 37 -3.84 2.92 4.17
CA SER A 37 -4.52 2.79 2.86
C SER A 37 -4.63 1.35 2.33
N GLY A 38 -4.06 0.38 3.05
CA GLY A 38 -4.06 -1.03 2.62
C GLY A 38 -2.82 -1.46 1.83
N THR A 39 -1.77 -0.64 1.79
CA THR A 39 -0.47 -0.99 1.18
C THR A 39 0.08 -2.35 1.63
N THR A 40 -0.13 -2.76 2.89
CA THR A 40 0.34 -4.05 3.41
C THR A 40 -0.38 -5.21 2.74
N TRP A 41 -1.68 -5.08 2.51
CA TRP A 41 -2.46 -6.09 1.82
C TRP A 41 -2.00 -6.21 0.37
N VAL A 42 -1.93 -5.09 -0.35
CA VAL A 42 -1.48 -5.02 -1.75
C VAL A 42 -0.09 -5.63 -1.92
N GLY A 43 0.90 -5.17 -1.14
CA GLY A 43 2.26 -5.67 -1.24
C GLY A 43 2.39 -7.17 -0.94
N ARG A 44 1.64 -7.68 0.05
CA ARG A 44 1.64 -9.11 0.37
C ARG A 44 0.95 -9.96 -0.68
N MET A 45 -0.12 -9.46 -1.31
CA MET A 45 -0.78 -10.18 -2.39
C MET A 45 0.13 -10.26 -3.61
N LEU A 46 0.79 -9.15 -4.00
CA LEU A 46 1.75 -9.14 -5.11
C LEU A 46 2.93 -10.11 -4.88
N ALA A 47 3.49 -10.12 -3.66
CA ALA A 47 4.56 -11.04 -3.29
C ALA A 47 4.12 -12.51 -3.24
N ALA A 48 2.81 -12.81 -3.19
CA ALA A 48 2.30 -14.17 -3.05
C ALA A 48 2.63 -15.07 -4.26
N SER A 49 2.88 -14.48 -5.43
CA SER A 49 3.32 -15.19 -6.63
C SER A 49 4.69 -15.86 -6.47
N GLY A 50 5.51 -15.42 -5.52
CA GLY A 50 6.88 -15.91 -5.33
C GLY A 50 7.90 -15.33 -6.33
N THR A 51 7.53 -14.31 -7.09
CA THR A 51 8.44 -13.63 -8.04
C THR A 51 9.33 -12.59 -7.38
N HIS A 52 8.88 -12.01 -6.26
CA HIS A 52 9.57 -10.92 -5.57
C HIS A 52 9.76 -11.24 -4.09
N ALA A 53 10.86 -10.75 -3.52
CA ALA A 53 11.12 -10.77 -2.09
C ALA A 53 10.44 -9.57 -1.43
N TYR A 54 9.49 -9.82 -0.52
CA TYR A 54 8.76 -8.76 0.19
C TYR A 54 9.65 -8.09 1.25
N VAL A 55 9.91 -6.79 1.09
CA VAL A 55 10.65 -5.97 2.05
C VAL A 55 9.69 -4.96 2.68
N SER A 56 9.61 -4.96 4.01
CA SER A 56 8.64 -4.14 4.76
C SER A 56 9.24 -2.81 5.20
N GLU A 57 8.65 -1.73 4.71
CA GLU A 57 8.77 -0.33 5.17
C GLU A 57 10.21 0.17 5.47
N PRO A 58 11.13 0.17 4.48
CA PRO A 58 12.47 0.74 4.63
C PRO A 58 12.54 2.20 5.12
N LEU A 59 11.53 3.03 4.87
CA LEU A 59 11.39 4.42 5.32
C LEU A 59 10.56 4.56 6.60
N ASN A 60 10.31 3.46 7.30
CA ASN A 60 9.76 3.55 8.64
C ASN A 60 10.79 4.19 9.59
N ARG A 61 10.40 5.16 10.42
CA ARG A 61 11.31 5.74 11.43
C ARG A 61 11.84 4.70 12.40
N TRP A 62 11.03 3.68 12.69
CA TRP A 62 11.35 2.52 13.53
C TRP A 62 11.88 1.32 12.73
N ARG A 63 12.29 1.53 11.47
CA ARG A 63 12.89 0.46 10.65
C ARG A 63 14.08 -0.17 11.36
N ARG A 64 14.37 -1.38 10.92
CA ARG A 64 15.48 -2.19 11.39
C ARG A 64 16.75 -1.83 10.59
N PRO A 65 17.89 -1.47 11.23
CA PRO A 65 19.11 -1.10 10.52
C PRO A 65 19.65 -2.17 9.57
N GLY A 66 19.32 -3.45 9.80
CA GLY A 66 19.64 -4.54 8.88
C GLY A 66 18.84 -4.51 7.57
N VAL A 67 17.62 -3.97 7.58
CA VAL A 67 16.76 -3.82 6.40
C VAL A 67 17.14 -2.60 5.58
N MET A 68 17.35 -1.46 6.26
CA MET A 68 17.68 -0.19 5.63
C MET A 68 18.61 0.63 6.52
N ARG A 69 19.83 0.83 6.02
CA ARG A 69 20.95 1.31 6.83
C ARG A 69 20.98 2.82 7.04
N ALA A 70 20.43 3.63 6.11
CA ALA A 70 20.42 5.09 6.24
C ALA A 70 19.40 5.51 7.28
N ALA A 71 19.71 6.50 8.10
CA ALA A 71 18.79 7.06 9.09
C ALA A 71 17.54 7.64 8.41
N VAL A 72 16.39 7.55 9.08
CA VAL A 72 15.14 8.17 8.65
C VAL A 72 14.67 9.02 9.80
N THR A 73 14.77 10.34 9.62
CA THR A 73 14.48 11.33 10.67
C THR A 73 13.00 11.68 10.72
N HIS A 74 12.36 11.76 9.55
CA HIS A 74 10.96 12.19 9.42
C HIS A 74 10.08 11.09 8.82
N TRP A 75 8.83 11.00 9.27
CA TRP A 75 7.81 10.24 8.56
C TRP A 75 7.56 10.89 7.20
N TYR A 76 7.33 10.04 6.20
CA TYR A 76 7.21 10.50 4.82
C TYR A 76 8.41 11.35 4.36
N THR A 77 9.63 10.87 4.63
CA THR A 77 10.85 11.55 4.17
C THR A 77 10.82 11.73 2.65
N CYS A 78 11.04 12.97 2.21
CA CYS A 78 11.21 13.32 0.81
C CYS A 78 12.68 13.16 0.40
N ILE A 79 12.92 12.25 -0.54
CA ILE A 79 14.24 11.99 -1.11
C ILE A 79 14.24 12.53 -2.54
N THR A 80 15.26 13.33 -2.84
CA THR A 80 15.51 13.98 -4.13
C THR A 80 16.99 13.81 -4.48
N THR A 81 17.39 14.23 -5.67
CA THR A 81 18.81 14.23 -6.05
C THR A 81 19.68 15.11 -5.15
N GLU A 82 19.10 16.08 -4.42
CA GLU A 82 19.83 16.98 -3.52
C GLU A 82 20.23 16.33 -2.19
N ASN A 83 19.49 15.32 -1.72
CA ASN A 83 19.77 14.64 -0.44
C ASN A 83 19.99 13.12 -0.57
N GLU A 84 20.04 12.59 -1.79
CA GLU A 84 20.14 11.14 -2.03
C GLU A 84 21.46 10.50 -1.58
N GLY A 85 22.50 11.27 -1.24
CA GLY A 85 23.83 10.75 -0.92
C GLY A 85 23.82 9.67 0.16
N GLU A 86 22.96 9.82 1.17
CA GLU A 86 22.80 8.82 2.24
C GLU A 86 21.85 7.66 1.86
N TYR A 87 20.82 7.96 1.06
CA TYR A 87 19.73 7.03 0.75
C TYR A 87 20.03 6.11 -0.43
N LEU A 88 20.65 6.62 -1.50
CA LEU A 88 20.89 5.86 -2.73
C LEU A 88 21.75 4.62 -2.48
N PRO A 89 22.90 4.68 -1.79
CA PRO A 89 23.69 3.50 -1.49
C PRO A 89 22.95 2.52 -0.57
N ALA A 90 22.17 3.05 0.38
CA ALA A 90 21.40 2.24 1.32
C ALA A 90 20.28 1.46 0.62
N PHE A 91 19.52 2.11 -0.27
CA PHE A 91 18.49 1.46 -1.06
C PHE A 91 19.05 0.49 -2.09
N ARG A 92 20.22 0.77 -2.68
CA ARG A 92 20.89 -0.20 -3.56
C ARG A 92 21.20 -1.50 -2.83
N ASP A 93 21.66 -1.42 -1.57
CA ASP A 93 21.86 -2.62 -0.74
C ASP A 93 20.54 -3.32 -0.43
N THR A 94 19.50 -2.58 -0.03
CA THR A 94 18.17 -3.13 0.27
C THR A 94 17.56 -3.83 -0.97
N LEU A 95 17.63 -3.22 -2.15
CA LEU A 95 17.13 -3.79 -3.41
C LEU A 95 17.95 -4.99 -3.88
N ALA A 96 19.25 -4.99 -3.62
CA ALA A 96 20.12 -6.16 -3.82
C ALA A 96 19.95 -7.24 -2.74
N LEU A 97 19.00 -7.05 -1.81
CA LEU A 97 18.70 -7.95 -0.69
C LEU A 97 19.95 -8.25 0.16
N ARG A 98 20.80 -7.24 0.36
CA ARG A 98 21.97 -7.31 1.24
C ARG A 98 21.58 -6.92 2.65
N TYR A 99 21.25 -7.91 3.46
CA TYR A 99 20.85 -7.69 4.85
C TYR A 99 22.06 -7.32 5.73
N GLY A 100 21.94 -6.22 6.47
CA GLY A 100 23.00 -5.71 7.35
C GLY A 100 23.05 -6.41 8.70
N LEU A 101 23.40 -7.70 8.75
CA LEU A 101 23.44 -8.51 9.98
C LEU A 101 24.19 -7.82 11.14
N GLY A 102 25.40 -7.33 10.91
CA GLY A 102 26.21 -6.68 11.96
C GLY A 102 25.53 -5.44 12.54
N ARG A 103 24.91 -4.60 11.71
CA ARG A 103 24.19 -3.39 12.16
C ARG A 103 22.96 -3.75 12.96
N GLU A 104 22.27 -4.81 12.53
CA GLU A 104 21.09 -5.30 13.22
C GLU A 104 21.43 -5.85 14.60
N LEU A 105 22.47 -6.68 14.70
CA LEU A 105 22.92 -7.29 15.96
C LEU A 105 23.21 -6.23 17.02
N LEU A 106 23.85 -5.12 16.63
CA LEU A 106 24.12 -3.98 17.52
C LEU A 106 22.86 -3.24 17.98
N SER A 107 21.73 -3.42 17.29
CA SER A 107 20.46 -2.75 17.61
C SER A 107 19.50 -3.61 18.43
N LEU A 108 19.82 -4.89 18.67
CA LEU A 108 18.92 -5.82 19.37
C LEU A 108 18.77 -5.46 20.85
N ARG A 109 17.52 -5.35 21.32
CA ARG A 109 17.20 -5.05 22.72
C ARG A 109 16.35 -6.14 23.39
N SER A 110 15.88 -7.12 22.64
CA SER A 110 14.99 -8.16 23.17
C SER A 110 15.00 -9.45 22.34
N PRO A 111 14.54 -10.59 22.89
CA PRO A 111 14.34 -11.83 22.13
C PRO A 111 13.35 -11.68 20.98
N LYS A 112 12.33 -10.83 21.15
CA LYS A 112 11.38 -10.47 20.07
C LYS A 112 12.12 -9.79 18.91
N ASP A 113 13.14 -8.99 19.19
CA ASP A 113 13.95 -8.39 18.15
C ASP A 113 14.83 -9.40 17.45
N ALA A 114 15.43 -10.35 18.16
CA ALA A 114 16.18 -11.44 17.53
C ALA A 114 15.29 -12.27 16.57
N GLY A 115 14.05 -12.57 16.97
CA GLY A 115 13.09 -13.27 16.11
C GLY A 115 12.71 -12.48 14.84
N ARG A 116 12.53 -11.15 14.97
CA ARG A 116 12.29 -10.27 13.81
C ARG A 116 13.50 -10.20 12.89
N MET A 117 14.71 -10.11 13.45
CA MET A 117 15.96 -10.15 12.67
C MET A 117 16.05 -11.45 11.88
N LEU A 118 15.85 -12.60 12.53
CA LEU A 118 15.92 -13.90 11.88
C LEU A 118 14.91 -14.00 10.73
N ARG A 119 13.67 -13.55 10.94
CA ARG A 119 12.65 -13.47 9.89
C ARG A 119 13.14 -12.62 8.71
N ASP A 120 13.61 -11.41 8.96
CA ASP A 120 14.00 -10.47 7.90
C ASP A 120 15.27 -10.96 7.16
N ALA A 121 16.28 -11.44 7.89
CA ALA A 121 17.47 -12.06 7.34
C ALA A 121 17.11 -13.27 6.46
N THR A 122 16.15 -14.11 6.87
CA THR A 122 15.68 -15.26 6.09
C THR A 122 15.01 -14.82 4.79
N ILE A 123 14.17 -13.78 4.84
CA ILE A 123 13.53 -13.23 3.64
C ILE A 123 14.59 -12.72 2.65
N PHE A 124 15.56 -11.93 3.14
CA PHE A 124 16.63 -11.37 2.31
C PHE A 124 17.52 -12.47 1.72
N ALA A 125 17.97 -13.41 2.55
CA ALA A 125 18.82 -14.52 2.12
C ALA A 125 18.10 -15.39 1.09
N ARG A 126 16.85 -15.79 1.34
CA ARG A 126 16.05 -16.59 0.41
C ARG A 126 15.82 -15.86 -0.91
N GLY A 127 15.44 -14.59 -0.87
CA GLY A 127 15.22 -13.79 -2.07
C GLY A 127 16.49 -13.65 -2.89
N ARG A 128 17.63 -13.37 -2.25
CA ARG A 128 18.94 -13.28 -2.90
C ARG A 128 19.37 -14.61 -3.52
N LEU A 129 19.21 -15.73 -2.81
CA LEU A 129 19.52 -17.07 -3.33
C LEU A 129 18.61 -17.48 -4.49
N SER A 130 17.36 -17.00 -4.49
CA SER A 130 16.38 -17.30 -5.53
C SER A 130 16.43 -16.30 -6.70
N GLY A 131 17.36 -15.33 -6.69
CA GLY A 131 17.44 -14.28 -7.71
C GLY A 131 16.22 -13.37 -7.79
N GLN A 132 15.44 -13.26 -6.70
CA GLN A 132 14.22 -12.46 -6.68
C GLN A 132 14.55 -10.97 -6.59
N PRO A 133 13.96 -10.11 -7.43
CA PRO A 133 13.95 -8.68 -7.19
C PRO A 133 13.16 -8.34 -5.92
N ALA A 134 13.45 -7.18 -5.33
CA ALA A 134 12.75 -6.70 -4.14
C ALA A 134 11.38 -6.10 -4.48
N LEU A 135 10.36 -6.43 -3.70
CA LEU A 135 9.12 -5.67 -3.60
C LEU A 135 9.14 -4.91 -2.28
N LEU A 136 9.39 -3.61 -2.37
CA LEU A 136 9.30 -2.69 -1.26
C LEU A 136 7.83 -2.35 -1.03
N LYS A 137 7.33 -2.61 0.17
CA LYS A 137 6.05 -2.04 0.61
C LYS A 137 6.39 -0.93 1.59
N ASP A 138 6.02 0.30 1.27
CA ASP A 138 6.29 1.43 2.16
C ASP A 138 5.29 2.57 2.00
N PRO A 139 4.39 2.81 2.99
CA PRO A 139 3.51 3.96 2.90
C PRO A 139 4.26 5.30 3.01
N PHE A 140 5.40 5.31 3.71
CA PHE A 140 6.20 6.52 3.95
C PHE A 140 7.05 6.91 2.73
N ALA A 141 7.03 6.13 1.65
CA ALA A 141 7.68 6.49 0.40
C ALA A 141 6.85 7.43 -0.49
N SER A 142 5.64 7.82 -0.07
CA SER A 142 4.67 8.55 -0.91
C SER A 142 5.24 9.81 -1.58
N PHE A 143 6.07 10.61 -0.88
CA PHE A 143 6.70 11.81 -1.44
C PHE A 143 8.06 11.58 -2.11
N SER A 144 8.57 10.36 -2.05
CA SER A 144 9.81 9.94 -2.72
C SER A 144 9.55 9.12 -3.99
N THR A 145 8.29 9.05 -4.44
CA THR A 145 7.82 8.15 -5.50
C THR A 145 8.59 8.33 -6.82
N GLU A 146 8.74 9.56 -7.32
CA GLU A 146 9.52 9.84 -8.55
C GLU A 146 10.97 9.41 -8.41
N TRP A 147 11.59 9.70 -7.26
CA TRP A 147 12.98 9.31 -7.00
C TRP A 147 13.18 7.79 -7.02
N PHE A 148 12.26 7.00 -6.44
CA PHE A 148 12.33 5.54 -6.53
C PHE A 148 12.21 5.03 -7.97
N ALA A 149 11.33 5.63 -8.77
CA ALA A 149 11.21 5.25 -10.17
C ALA A 149 12.48 5.57 -10.96
N ASP A 150 12.98 6.80 -10.85
CA ASP A 150 14.04 7.32 -11.72
C ASP A 150 15.43 6.85 -11.29
N ARG A 151 15.69 6.76 -9.98
CA ARG A 151 17.03 6.45 -9.46
C ARG A 151 17.23 4.98 -9.14
N LEU A 152 16.14 4.25 -8.91
CA LEU A 152 16.18 2.85 -8.52
C LEU A 152 15.45 1.91 -9.50
N GLY A 153 14.81 2.45 -10.53
CA GLY A 153 14.13 1.66 -11.56
C GLY A 153 12.91 0.88 -11.03
N CYS A 154 12.29 1.37 -9.95
CA CYS A 154 11.13 0.71 -9.36
C CYS A 154 9.89 0.88 -10.25
N LYS A 155 9.16 -0.22 -10.48
CA LYS A 155 7.76 -0.13 -10.90
C LYS A 155 6.91 0.34 -9.73
N MET A 156 6.05 1.32 -10.00
CA MET A 156 5.31 2.04 -8.96
C MET A 156 3.86 1.59 -8.88
N VAL A 157 3.42 1.24 -7.66
CA VAL A 157 2.02 0.96 -7.33
C VAL A 157 1.57 1.93 -6.22
N LEU A 158 0.71 2.87 -6.58
CA LEU A 158 0.18 3.88 -5.67
C LEU A 158 -1.20 3.46 -5.17
N VAL A 159 -1.33 3.19 -3.89
CA VAL A 159 -2.56 2.71 -3.26
C VAL A 159 -3.36 3.88 -2.69
N ALA A 160 -4.50 4.16 -3.28
CA ALA A 160 -5.48 5.11 -2.80
C ALA A 160 -6.52 4.45 -1.90
N ARG A 161 -6.97 5.19 -0.89
CA ARG A 161 -8.09 4.79 -0.02
C ARG A 161 -9.01 5.97 0.22
N HIS A 162 -10.30 5.71 0.28
CA HIS A 162 -11.33 6.73 0.47
C HIS A 162 -11.04 7.57 1.72
N PRO A 163 -11.17 8.92 1.65
CA PRO A 163 -10.83 9.81 2.76
C PRO A 163 -11.57 9.45 4.05
N ALA A 164 -12.87 9.17 3.98
CA ALA A 164 -13.65 8.74 5.14
C ALA A 164 -13.16 7.42 5.75
N ALA A 165 -12.76 6.45 4.91
CA ALA A 165 -12.25 5.17 5.38
C ALA A 165 -10.86 5.31 6.04
N PHE A 166 -10.01 6.17 5.48
CA PHE A 166 -8.72 6.53 6.07
C PHE A 166 -8.90 7.22 7.42
N ALA A 167 -9.67 8.31 7.48
CA ALA A 167 -9.91 9.08 8.68
C ALA A 167 -10.57 8.25 9.80
N SER A 168 -11.55 7.42 9.44
CA SER A 168 -12.17 6.47 10.37
C SER A 168 -11.17 5.47 10.96
N SER A 169 -10.21 4.99 10.16
CA SER A 169 -9.17 4.09 10.66
C SER A 169 -8.25 4.78 11.68
N LEU A 170 -7.96 6.08 11.52
CA LEU A 170 -7.14 6.85 12.46
C LEU A 170 -7.92 7.15 13.74
N LYS A 171 -9.17 7.60 13.61
CA LYS A 171 -10.09 7.85 14.73
C LYS A 171 -10.23 6.62 15.63
N ARG A 172 -10.43 5.42 15.04
CA ARG A 172 -10.57 4.16 15.79
C ARG A 172 -9.35 3.81 16.64
N LEU A 173 -8.15 4.12 16.14
CA LEU A 173 -6.88 3.80 16.80
C LEU A 173 -6.39 4.95 17.70
N ASN A 174 -7.10 6.07 17.73
CA ASN A 174 -6.62 7.34 18.31
C ASN A 174 -5.19 7.68 17.82
N TRP A 175 -4.92 7.43 16.55
CA TRP A 175 -3.58 7.58 15.98
C TRP A 175 -3.47 8.96 15.34
N SER A 176 -2.88 9.91 16.07
CA SER A 176 -2.51 11.21 15.53
C SER A 176 -1.17 11.14 14.77
N PHE A 177 -1.07 11.93 13.72
CA PHE A 177 0.17 12.14 12.97
C PHE A 177 0.79 13.48 13.39
N ASP A 178 2.10 13.53 13.58
CA ASP A 178 2.82 14.77 13.88
C ASP A 178 3.14 15.51 12.57
N PHE A 179 2.57 16.70 12.38
CA PHE A 179 2.71 17.47 11.15
C PHE A 179 4.09 18.11 11.01
N ASP A 180 4.88 18.19 12.08
CA ASP A 180 6.27 18.63 11.97
C ASP A 180 7.11 17.63 11.17
N ASP A 181 6.72 16.35 11.12
CA ASP A 181 7.34 15.39 10.21
C ASP A 181 7.18 15.82 8.73
N LEU A 182 6.23 16.68 8.35
CA LEU A 182 6.11 17.22 6.99
C LEU A 182 6.65 18.65 6.88
N LEU A 183 6.19 19.53 7.78
CA LEU A 183 6.47 20.96 7.73
C LEU A 183 7.96 21.28 7.93
N ALA A 184 8.69 20.45 8.68
CA ALA A 184 10.11 20.64 8.95
C ALA A 184 11.03 20.09 7.83
N GLN A 185 10.48 19.61 6.72
CA GLN A 185 11.25 19.11 5.58
C GLN A 185 11.26 20.16 4.43
N PRO A 186 12.32 21.00 4.28
CA PRO A 186 12.33 22.05 3.27
C PRO A 186 12.20 21.52 1.83
N LEU A 187 12.84 20.39 1.53
CA LEU A 187 12.76 19.74 0.21
C LEU A 187 11.33 19.25 -0.09
N LEU A 188 10.63 18.71 0.90
CA LEU A 188 9.24 18.26 0.75
C LEU A 188 8.29 19.45 0.53
N MET A 189 8.45 20.50 1.34
CA MET A 189 7.63 21.71 1.21
C MET A 189 7.83 22.34 -0.17
N ARG A 190 9.09 22.57 -0.57
CA ARG A 190 9.43 23.18 -1.86
C ARG A 190 8.94 22.35 -3.05
N ALA A 191 9.09 21.02 -3.00
CA ALA A 191 8.75 20.15 -4.13
C ALA A 191 7.24 19.90 -4.27
N TRP A 192 6.51 19.85 -3.14
CA TRP A 192 5.16 19.30 -3.13
C TRP A 192 4.17 20.06 -2.26
N LEU A 193 4.55 20.40 -1.02
CA LEU A 193 3.58 20.73 0.03
C LEU A 193 3.43 22.22 0.32
N GLU A 194 4.14 23.12 -0.38
CA GLU A 194 3.97 24.56 -0.21
C GLU A 194 2.51 25.03 -0.38
N PRO A 195 1.75 24.57 -1.40
CA PRO A 195 0.32 24.91 -1.52
C PRO A 195 -0.52 24.44 -0.33
N HIS A 196 -0.06 23.41 0.39
CA HIS A 196 -0.77 22.83 1.54
C HIS A 196 -0.31 23.41 2.89
N ARG A 197 0.70 24.30 2.93
CA ARG A 197 1.31 24.81 4.18
C ARG A 197 0.26 25.30 5.18
N ALA A 198 -0.67 26.16 4.75
CA ALA A 198 -1.69 26.72 5.63
C ALA A 198 -2.58 25.63 6.26
N ALA A 199 -3.02 24.66 5.44
CA ALA A 199 -3.86 23.56 5.90
C ALA A 199 -3.11 22.61 6.85
N LEU A 200 -1.83 22.33 6.57
CA LEU A 200 -0.98 21.50 7.42
C LEU A 200 -0.69 22.18 8.77
N THR A 201 -0.41 23.48 8.78
CA THR A 201 -0.24 24.26 10.02
C THR A 201 -1.53 24.31 10.83
N ALA A 202 -2.68 24.56 10.19
CA ALA A 202 -3.97 24.53 10.89
C ALA A 202 -4.29 23.14 11.46
N ALA A 203 -3.98 22.07 10.72
CA ALA A 203 -4.14 20.71 11.19
C ALA A 203 -3.23 20.37 12.37
N LYS A 204 -1.99 20.87 12.39
CA LYS A 204 -1.05 20.72 13.51
C LYS A 204 -1.67 21.20 14.82
N GLU A 205 -2.29 22.38 14.81
CA GLU A 205 -2.91 23.01 15.98
C GLU A 205 -4.29 22.42 16.33
N SER A 206 -4.95 21.76 15.38
CA SER A 206 -6.25 21.14 15.60
C SER A 206 -6.18 19.90 16.51
N LYS A 207 -7.12 19.80 17.43
CA LYS A 207 -7.37 18.59 18.26
C LYS A 207 -8.32 17.60 17.58
N ASP A 208 -8.96 17.99 16.47
CA ASP A 208 -9.87 17.12 15.74
C ASP A 208 -9.11 16.17 14.81
N ILE A 209 -9.22 14.88 15.10
CA ILE A 209 -8.57 13.81 14.34
C ILE A 209 -9.03 13.76 12.87
N LEU A 210 -10.26 14.18 12.56
CA LEU A 210 -10.78 14.17 11.20
C LEU A 210 -10.22 15.33 10.39
N VAL A 211 -10.13 16.54 10.97
CA VAL A 211 -9.45 17.69 10.34
C VAL A 211 -8.01 17.34 10.02
N ARG A 212 -7.31 16.71 10.98
CA ARG A 212 -5.94 16.22 10.79
C ARG A 212 -5.86 15.16 9.70
N ALA A 213 -6.74 14.16 9.74
CA ALA A 213 -6.76 13.11 8.73
C ALA A 213 -7.01 13.66 7.32
N GLY A 214 -7.97 14.58 7.17
CA GLY A 214 -8.28 15.23 5.89
C GLY A 214 -7.11 16.03 5.33
N ALA A 215 -6.40 16.80 6.18
CA ALA A 215 -5.23 17.57 5.75
C ALA A 215 -4.08 16.67 5.27
N LEU A 216 -3.78 15.61 6.03
CA LEU A 216 -2.77 14.63 5.61
C LEU A 216 -3.18 13.87 4.36
N TRP A 217 -4.47 13.53 4.23
CA TRP A 217 -5.01 12.87 3.05
C TRP A 217 -4.84 13.75 1.81
N ASN A 218 -5.26 15.02 1.86
CA ASN A 218 -5.09 15.97 0.77
C ASN A 218 -3.61 16.11 0.37
N ALA A 219 -2.71 16.29 1.33
CA ALA A 219 -1.28 16.43 1.04
C ALA A 219 -0.70 15.23 0.27
N ILE A 220 -1.07 14.00 0.65
CA ILE A 220 -0.57 12.79 -0.02
C ILE A 220 -1.22 12.60 -1.39
N TYR A 221 -2.55 12.71 -1.47
CA TYR A 221 -3.28 12.33 -2.68
C TYR A 221 -3.28 13.42 -3.75
N ASP A 222 -3.06 14.68 -3.37
CA ASP A 222 -2.75 15.73 -4.34
C ASP A 222 -1.43 15.44 -5.06
N VAL A 223 -0.39 15.02 -4.31
CA VAL A 223 0.87 14.56 -4.91
C VAL A 223 0.63 13.35 -5.83
N PHE A 224 -0.17 12.37 -5.41
CA PHE A 224 -0.50 11.23 -6.28
C PHE A 224 -1.24 11.65 -7.55
N HIS A 225 -2.13 12.65 -7.48
CA HIS A 225 -2.82 13.19 -8.64
C HIS A 225 -1.84 13.83 -9.61
N GLN A 226 -0.96 14.70 -9.12
CA GLN A 226 0.07 15.35 -9.93
C GLN A 226 1.05 14.33 -10.55
N LEU A 227 1.44 13.31 -9.79
CA LEU A 227 2.29 12.22 -10.27
C LEU A 227 1.60 11.43 -11.38
N ARG A 228 0.31 11.08 -11.22
CA ARG A 228 -0.44 10.35 -12.25
C ARG A 228 -0.52 11.12 -13.57
N GLN A 229 -0.56 12.45 -13.53
CA GLN A 229 -0.55 13.28 -14.73
C GLN A 229 0.82 13.27 -15.44
N ARG A 230 1.91 13.25 -14.67
CA ARG A 230 3.29 13.29 -15.20
C ARG A 230 3.85 11.90 -15.56
N ARG A 231 3.34 10.85 -14.90
CA ARG A 231 3.86 9.48 -14.93
C ARG A 231 2.75 8.49 -15.23
N PRO A 232 2.33 8.36 -16.50
CA PRO A 232 1.30 7.40 -16.89
C PRO A 232 1.74 5.95 -16.69
N ASP A 233 3.04 5.70 -16.51
CA ASP A 233 3.61 4.41 -16.13
C ASP A 233 3.34 4.00 -14.67
N PHE A 234 2.90 4.94 -13.82
CA PHE A 234 2.57 4.65 -12.43
C PHE A 234 1.17 4.05 -12.32
N ILE A 235 1.08 2.89 -11.65
CA ILE A 235 -0.18 2.18 -11.50
C ILE A 235 -0.87 2.67 -10.23
N VAL A 236 -2.03 3.31 -10.37
CA VAL A 236 -2.86 3.72 -9.24
C VAL A 236 -3.97 2.70 -9.03
N VAL A 237 -4.10 2.19 -7.80
CA VAL A 237 -5.18 1.27 -7.42
C VAL A 237 -5.95 1.80 -6.22
N ARG A 238 -7.27 1.69 -6.23
CA ARG A 238 -8.10 2.00 -5.05
C ARG A 238 -8.25 0.75 -4.20
N HIS A 239 -8.08 0.91 -2.90
CA HIS A 239 -8.33 -0.13 -1.92
C HIS A 239 -9.76 -0.68 -2.05
N GLU A 240 -10.71 0.21 -2.32
CA GLU A 240 -12.13 -0.08 -2.50
C GLU A 240 -12.37 -1.04 -3.67
N ASP A 241 -11.73 -0.80 -4.82
CA ASP A 241 -11.90 -1.64 -6.02
C ASP A 241 -11.33 -3.04 -5.80
N LEU A 242 -10.12 -3.13 -5.23
CA LEU A 242 -9.51 -4.41 -4.85
C LEU A 242 -10.36 -5.13 -3.81
N SER A 243 -10.99 -4.42 -2.88
CA SER A 243 -11.81 -5.05 -1.84
C SER A 243 -13.15 -5.58 -2.36
N ARG A 244 -13.75 -4.90 -3.36
CA ARG A 244 -15.00 -5.31 -4.00
C ARG A 244 -14.81 -6.54 -4.89
N ASN A 245 -13.78 -6.54 -5.72
CA ASN A 245 -13.49 -7.64 -6.64
C ASN A 245 -12.01 -8.07 -6.56
N PRO A 246 -11.62 -8.79 -5.50
CA PRO A 246 -10.22 -9.06 -5.20
C PRO A 246 -9.51 -9.88 -6.28
N VAL A 247 -10.10 -10.99 -6.72
CA VAL A 247 -9.43 -11.86 -7.70
C VAL A 247 -9.23 -11.14 -9.03
N ALA A 248 -10.28 -10.52 -9.59
CA ALA A 248 -10.16 -9.81 -10.86
C ALA A 248 -9.29 -8.55 -10.75
N GLY A 249 -9.41 -7.80 -9.66
CA GLY A 249 -8.63 -6.59 -9.42
C GLY A 249 -7.14 -6.88 -9.30
N TYR A 250 -6.75 -7.93 -8.58
CA TYR A 250 -5.36 -8.36 -8.53
C TYR A 250 -4.90 -8.96 -9.85
N LEU A 251 -5.71 -9.77 -10.55
CA LEU A 251 -5.36 -10.28 -11.87
C LEU A 251 -4.97 -9.14 -12.82
N ALA A 252 -5.78 -8.07 -12.88
CA ALA A 252 -5.47 -6.89 -13.68
C ALA A 252 -4.18 -6.19 -13.22
N LEU A 253 -3.96 -6.06 -11.92
CA LEU A 253 -2.72 -5.47 -11.38
C LEU A 253 -1.47 -6.31 -11.71
N TYR A 254 -1.58 -7.63 -11.63
CA TYR A 254 -0.53 -8.57 -12.05
C TYR A 254 -0.19 -8.39 -13.54
N GLN A 255 -1.22 -8.30 -14.40
CA GLN A 255 -1.04 -8.07 -15.83
C GLN A 255 -0.34 -6.74 -16.13
N GLN A 256 -0.77 -5.63 -15.51
CA GLN A 256 -0.12 -4.32 -15.68
C GLN A 256 1.34 -4.32 -15.23
N LEU A 257 1.66 -5.06 -14.17
CA LEU A 257 3.03 -5.21 -13.68
C LEU A 257 3.86 -6.20 -14.51
N GLY A 258 3.25 -6.97 -15.41
CA GLY A 258 3.91 -8.04 -16.16
C GLY A 258 4.34 -9.21 -15.26
N LEU A 259 3.56 -9.50 -14.22
CA LEU A 259 3.82 -10.57 -13.26
C LEU A 259 2.94 -11.80 -13.56
N PRO A 260 3.44 -13.02 -13.32
CA PRO A 260 2.62 -14.22 -13.44
C PRO A 260 1.59 -14.29 -12.31
N PHE A 261 0.31 -14.42 -12.69
CA PHE A 261 -0.78 -14.68 -11.75
C PHE A 261 -0.88 -16.19 -11.49
N THR A 262 -0.21 -16.65 -10.44
CA THR A 262 -0.10 -18.09 -10.11
C THR A 262 -1.27 -18.57 -9.24
N ALA A 263 -1.57 -19.87 -9.28
CA ALA A 263 -2.58 -20.48 -8.40
C ALA A 263 -2.31 -20.20 -6.90
N ARG A 264 -1.03 -20.09 -6.50
CA ARG A 264 -0.63 -19.68 -5.15
C ARG A 264 -1.05 -18.25 -4.84
N ALA A 265 -0.87 -17.32 -5.77
CA ALA A 265 -1.28 -15.93 -5.60
C ALA A 265 -2.80 -15.83 -5.48
N GLU A 266 -3.53 -16.47 -6.39
CA GLU A 266 -4.99 -16.53 -6.37
C GLU A 266 -5.53 -17.11 -5.06
N ALA A 267 -5.04 -18.27 -4.63
CA ALA A 267 -5.43 -18.88 -3.36
C ALA A 267 -5.12 -17.98 -2.16
N ARG A 268 -3.99 -17.26 -2.19
CA ARG A 268 -3.64 -16.31 -1.14
C ARG A 268 -4.58 -15.11 -1.09
N ILE A 269 -4.98 -14.59 -2.26
CA ILE A 269 -5.93 -13.49 -2.40
C ILE A 269 -7.31 -13.91 -1.88
N LEU A 270 -7.85 -15.03 -2.36
CA LEU A 270 -9.12 -15.59 -1.89
C LEU A 270 -9.13 -15.76 -0.37
N LYS A 271 -8.07 -16.33 0.20
CA LYS A 271 -7.93 -16.48 1.66
C LYS A 271 -7.86 -15.12 2.37
N ALA A 272 -7.22 -14.11 1.78
CA ALA A 272 -7.09 -12.79 2.38
C ALA A 272 -8.41 -12.02 2.41
N SER A 273 -9.29 -12.27 1.44
CA SER A 273 -10.52 -11.50 1.22
C SER A 273 -11.82 -12.25 1.56
N SER A 274 -11.72 -13.49 2.07
CA SER A 274 -12.87 -14.35 2.36
C SER A 274 -13.88 -13.70 3.31
N ALA A 275 -15.17 -13.91 3.05
CA ALA A 275 -16.27 -13.50 3.93
C ALA A 275 -16.27 -14.23 5.29
N GLU A 276 -15.55 -15.34 5.40
CA GLU A 276 -15.36 -16.06 6.67
C GLU A 276 -14.35 -15.36 7.60
N ASN A 277 -13.55 -14.44 7.06
CA ASN A 277 -12.62 -13.67 7.87
C ASN A 277 -13.38 -12.58 8.66
N PRO A 278 -12.78 -12.05 9.73
CA PRO A 278 -13.33 -10.90 10.43
C PRO A 278 -13.54 -9.71 9.49
N GLY A 279 -14.69 -9.05 9.59
CA GLY A 279 -14.97 -7.80 8.86
C GLY A 279 -14.10 -6.62 9.31
N GLU A 280 -13.38 -6.75 10.42
CA GLU A 280 -12.35 -5.80 10.83
C GLU A 280 -11.15 -6.45 11.52
N VAL A 281 -9.99 -5.82 11.32
CA VAL A 281 -8.75 -6.07 12.04
C VAL A 281 -8.91 -5.79 13.54
N SER A 282 -8.47 -6.73 14.39
CA SER A 282 -8.42 -6.54 15.84
C SER A 282 -7.46 -5.41 16.26
N ARG A 283 -7.61 -4.87 17.47
CA ARG A 283 -6.70 -3.85 18.01
C ARG A 283 -5.33 -4.44 18.38
N GLU A 284 -5.28 -5.73 18.71
CA GLU A 284 -4.05 -6.44 19.06
C GLU A 284 -3.22 -6.80 17.82
N ASN A 285 -3.85 -6.95 16.65
CA ASN A 285 -3.18 -7.35 15.41
C ASN A 285 -3.53 -6.42 14.23
N ILE A 286 -3.26 -5.13 14.38
CA ILE A 286 -3.60 -4.05 13.42
C ILE A 286 -3.04 -4.18 11.99
N TYR A 287 -2.16 -5.16 11.75
CA TYR A 287 -1.52 -5.46 10.47
C TYR A 287 -1.98 -6.79 9.86
N ASN A 288 -3.01 -7.44 10.45
CA ASN A 288 -3.65 -8.58 9.80
C ASN A 288 -4.25 -8.13 8.45
N VAL A 289 -4.08 -8.97 7.44
CA VAL A 289 -4.54 -8.73 6.07
C VAL A 289 -5.59 -9.74 5.63
N ASN A 290 -5.98 -10.68 6.51
CA ASN A 290 -7.10 -11.59 6.26
C ASN A 290 -8.36 -10.96 6.86
N LEU A 291 -9.21 -10.42 6.00
CA LEU A 291 -10.44 -9.73 6.33
C LEU A 291 -11.54 -10.13 5.36
N ASP A 292 -12.79 -10.01 5.78
CA ASP A 292 -13.87 -9.86 4.81
C ASP A 292 -13.68 -8.47 4.19
N SER A 293 -13.08 -8.46 2.99
CA SER A 293 -12.68 -7.22 2.35
C SER A 293 -13.89 -6.36 1.98
N GLN A 294 -15.02 -6.98 1.61
CA GLN A 294 -16.23 -6.27 1.23
C GLN A 294 -16.95 -5.68 2.45
N ALA A 295 -17.10 -6.46 3.53
CA ALA A 295 -17.68 -5.96 4.77
C ALA A 295 -16.84 -4.81 5.36
N ASN A 296 -15.51 -4.87 5.21
CA ASN A 296 -14.62 -3.84 5.73
C ASN A 296 -14.88 -2.44 5.13
N LEU A 297 -15.34 -2.37 3.88
CA LEU A 297 -15.58 -1.11 3.18
C LEU A 297 -16.62 -0.23 3.86
N LYS A 298 -17.59 -0.84 4.54
CA LYS A 298 -18.69 -0.12 5.20
C LYS A 298 -18.39 0.23 6.65
N ASN A 299 -17.23 -0.14 7.20
CA ASN A 299 -16.94 0.08 8.61
C ASN A 299 -16.83 1.56 8.99
N TRP A 300 -16.39 2.42 8.06
CA TRP A 300 -16.24 3.84 8.34
C TRP A 300 -17.60 4.51 8.59
N GLN A 301 -18.62 4.06 7.86
CA GLN A 301 -19.99 4.53 7.95
C GLN A 301 -20.60 4.38 9.36
N LYS A 302 -20.10 3.43 10.15
CA LYS A 302 -20.55 3.17 11.52
C LYS A 302 -19.83 4.02 12.58
N ARG A 303 -18.77 4.76 12.23
CA ARG A 303 -17.86 5.42 13.19
C ARG A 303 -17.78 6.92 13.07
N ILE A 304 -17.98 7.42 11.86
CA ILE A 304 -18.04 8.85 11.63
C ILE A 304 -19.50 9.23 11.40
N THR A 305 -19.94 10.31 12.03
CA THR A 305 -21.31 10.80 11.91
C THR A 305 -21.56 11.37 10.51
N ALA A 306 -22.83 11.66 10.20
CA ALA A 306 -23.18 12.33 8.94
C ALA A 306 -22.49 13.72 8.82
N ASP A 307 -22.50 14.50 9.90
CA ASP A 307 -21.86 15.83 9.94
C ASP A 307 -20.34 15.74 9.78
N GLU A 308 -19.71 14.78 10.47
CA GLU A 308 -18.28 14.50 10.33
C GLU A 308 -17.93 14.06 8.89
N THR A 309 -18.79 13.24 8.27
CA THR A 309 -18.64 12.81 6.88
C THR A 309 -18.77 14.00 5.94
N ALA A 310 -19.76 14.86 6.13
CA ALA A 310 -19.98 16.05 5.31
C ALA A 310 -18.81 17.04 5.43
N ALA A 311 -18.32 17.29 6.65
CA ALA A 311 -17.16 18.13 6.89
C ALA A 311 -15.89 17.58 6.23
N LEU A 312 -15.64 16.27 6.37
CA LEU A 312 -14.49 15.63 5.74
C LEU A 312 -14.60 15.61 4.21
N ARG A 313 -15.80 15.39 3.67
CA ARG A 313 -16.07 15.48 2.23
C ARG A 313 -15.79 16.88 1.71
N ALA A 314 -16.28 17.91 2.39
CA ALA A 314 -16.01 19.30 2.02
C ALA A 314 -14.50 19.61 2.09
N GLN A 315 -13.82 19.19 3.15
CA GLN A 315 -12.37 19.40 3.31
C GLN A 315 -11.54 18.73 2.21
N THR A 316 -11.96 17.55 1.74
CA THR A 316 -11.20 16.74 0.77
C THR A 316 -11.72 16.83 -0.66
N ALA A 317 -12.80 17.58 -0.91
CA ALA A 317 -13.56 17.56 -2.16
C ALA A 317 -12.69 17.74 -3.42
N ALA A 318 -11.84 18.77 -3.43
CA ALA A 318 -11.01 19.11 -4.59
C ALA A 318 -10.09 17.95 -5.01
N VAL A 319 -9.43 17.31 -4.04
CA VAL A 319 -8.50 16.21 -4.30
C VAL A 319 -9.24 14.88 -4.47
N ALA A 320 -10.31 14.65 -3.68
CA ALA A 320 -11.12 13.43 -3.72
C ALA A 320 -11.80 13.22 -5.07
N ALA A 321 -12.24 14.28 -5.73
CA ALA A 321 -12.88 14.22 -7.05
C ALA A 321 -11.99 13.58 -8.14
N HIS A 322 -10.67 13.52 -7.95
CA HIS A 322 -9.76 12.87 -8.89
C HIS A 322 -9.71 11.33 -8.78
N PHE A 323 -10.24 10.78 -7.68
CA PHE A 323 -10.15 9.36 -7.32
C PHE A 323 -11.51 8.73 -6.98
N TYR A 324 -12.48 9.53 -6.53
CA TYR A 324 -13.77 9.08 -6.03
C TYR A 324 -14.90 9.89 -6.64
N THR A 325 -16.01 9.21 -6.86
CA THR A 325 -17.26 9.82 -7.33
C THR A 325 -18.20 10.06 -6.16
N ASP A 326 -19.28 10.80 -6.38
CA ASP A 326 -20.30 11.01 -5.35
C ASP A 326 -20.90 9.68 -4.84
N ALA A 327 -21.04 8.68 -5.73
CA ALA A 327 -21.51 7.36 -5.37
C ALA A 327 -20.59 6.60 -4.39
N ASP A 328 -19.30 6.94 -4.34
CA ASP A 328 -18.36 6.35 -3.37
C ASP A 328 -18.58 6.89 -1.94
N TRP A 329 -19.28 8.02 -1.78
CA TRP A 329 -19.63 8.61 -0.49
C TRP A 329 -20.99 8.14 0.05
N ASP A 330 -21.83 7.55 -0.81
CA ASP A 330 -23.20 7.20 -0.45
C ASP A 330 -23.27 6.08 0.59
N GLN A 331 -24.11 6.31 1.59
CA GLN A 331 -24.54 5.31 2.54
C GLN A 331 -25.62 4.47 1.85
N PRO A 332 -25.53 3.13 1.78
CA PRO A 332 -26.71 2.35 1.46
C PRO A 332 -27.74 2.67 2.54
N THR A 333 -28.81 3.35 2.15
CA THR A 333 -29.93 3.68 3.02
C THR A 333 -30.48 2.36 3.52
N THR A 334 -30.18 1.99 4.76
CA THR A 334 -31.03 1.01 5.45
C THR A 334 -32.35 1.72 5.69
N GLN A 335 -33.28 1.57 4.75
CA GLN A 335 -34.68 1.84 5.07
C GLN A 335 -35.02 0.94 6.27
N PRO A 336 -35.53 1.50 7.38
CA PRO A 336 -36.06 0.66 8.44
C PRO A 336 -37.21 -0.13 7.83
N THR A 337 -37.10 -1.45 7.88
CA THR A 337 -38.21 -2.36 7.62
C THR A 337 -39.36 -1.90 8.50
N GLN A 338 -40.35 -1.24 7.92
CA GLN A 338 -41.62 -1.02 8.59
C GLN A 338 -42.27 -2.39 8.71
N THR A 339 -42.09 -3.01 9.87
CA THR A 339 -42.92 -4.13 10.29
C THR A 339 -44.33 -3.57 10.49
N GLN A 340 -45.26 -4.00 9.64
CA GLN A 340 -46.69 -3.87 9.88
C GLN A 340 -47.13 -4.81 11.00
#